data_AF-A0A9X2IG71-F1
#
_entry.id   AF-A0A9X2IG71-F1
#
_cell.length_a   1.000
_cell.length_b   1.000
_cell.length_c   1.000
_cell.angle_alpha   90.00
_cell.angle_beta   90.00
_cell.angle_gamma   90.00
#
_symmetry.space_group_name_H-M   'P 1'
#
loop_
_entity.id
_entity.type
_entity.pdbx_description
1 polymer ?
#
loop_
_entity_poly.entity_id
_entity_poly.type
_entity_poly.pdbx_seq_one_letter_code
_entity_poly.pdbx_strand_id
1 'polypeptide(L)'
;MWNETNGAIPQWTQGDRLRKARQKTGMTAREFANELGVSHGTITNAENDNRDVRAITIKLWALVTGVPLQWLQTGVAPTDVPDPNSPALQPAGPAYQPAIDDLTASKRTRVGKGAGTAG
;
A
#
# COMPACT_ATOMS: atom_id res chain seq x y z
N MET A 1 45.92 -19.62 -19.33
CA MET A 1 45.31 -19.29 -18.02
C MET A 1 44.11 -18.40 -18.31
N TRP A 2 42.91 -18.96 -18.30
CA TRP A 2 41.69 -18.17 -18.40
C TRP A 2 41.42 -17.61 -17.02
N ASN A 3 41.59 -16.30 -16.85
CA ASN A 3 41.14 -15.63 -15.64
C ASN A 3 39.60 -15.67 -15.70
N GLU A 4 39.00 -16.46 -14.81
CA GLU A 4 37.58 -16.35 -14.50
C GLU A 4 37.28 -14.89 -14.15
N THR A 5 36.76 -14.15 -15.13
CA THR A 5 35.96 -12.98 -14.80
C THR A 5 34.73 -13.54 -14.10
N ASN A 6 34.79 -13.60 -12.77
CA ASN A 6 33.60 -13.56 -11.94
C ASN A 6 32.83 -12.32 -12.40
N GLY A 7 31.96 -12.49 -13.41
CA GLY A 7 31.14 -11.43 -13.95
C GLY A 7 30.40 -10.83 -12.78
N ALA A 8 30.55 -9.52 -12.56
CA ALA A 8 30.00 -8.85 -11.39
C ALA A 8 28.48 -9.04 -11.37
N ILE A 9 27.99 -10.02 -10.61
CA ILE A 9 26.57 -10.30 -10.48
C ILE A 9 25.94 -9.08 -9.79
N PRO A 10 25.04 -8.34 -10.44
CA PRO A 10 24.43 -7.17 -9.83
C PRO A 10 23.62 -7.56 -8.59
N GLN A 11 23.76 -6.76 -7.53
CA GLN A 11 23.02 -6.92 -6.28
C GLN A 11 21.85 -5.93 -6.24
N TRP A 12 20.75 -6.31 -5.59
CA TRP A 12 19.58 -5.44 -5.45
C TRP A 12 19.79 -4.41 -4.34
N THR A 13 19.79 -3.12 -4.71
CA THR A 13 19.87 -2.03 -3.74
C THR A 13 18.49 -1.66 -3.16
N GLN A 14 18.47 -0.75 -2.19
CA GLN A 14 17.21 -0.18 -1.70
C GLN A 14 16.53 0.66 -2.79
N GLY A 15 17.29 1.46 -3.53
CA GLY A 15 16.79 2.24 -4.66
C GLY A 15 16.13 1.38 -5.73
N ASP A 16 16.72 0.22 -6.06
CA ASP A 16 16.12 -0.72 -7.01
C ASP A 16 14.78 -1.27 -6.54
N ARG A 17 14.67 -1.60 -5.24
CA ARG A 17 13.40 -2.06 -4.66
C ARG A 17 12.34 -0.97 -4.68
N LEU A 18 12.69 0.26 -4.32
CA LEU A 18 11.78 1.42 -4.38
C LEU A 18 11.31 1.70 -5.81
N ARG A 19 12.23 1.67 -6.78
CA ARG A 19 11.91 1.84 -8.20
C ARG A 19 10.97 0.75 -8.69
N LYS A 20 11.25 -0.51 -8.35
CA LYS A 20 10.42 -1.66 -8.74
C LYS A 20 9.02 -1.57 -8.14
N ALA A 21 8.92 -1.16 -6.87
CA ALA A 21 7.65 -0.93 -6.20
C ALA A 21 6.83 0.17 -6.87
N ARG A 22 7.46 1.30 -7.24
CA ARG A 22 6.78 2.35 -8.02
C ARG A 22 6.33 1.84 -9.38
N GLN A 23 7.20 1.17 -10.12
CA GLN A 23 6.87 0.67 -11.47
C GLN A 23 5.64 -0.25 -11.49
N LYS A 24 5.39 -1.00 -10.41
CA LYS A 24 4.17 -1.81 -10.24
C LYS A 24 2.88 -0.98 -10.32
N THR A 25 2.92 0.30 -9.93
CA THR A 25 1.77 1.21 -9.98
C THR A 25 1.50 1.76 -11.39
N GLY A 26 2.44 1.63 -12.32
CA GLY A 26 2.38 2.28 -13.63
C GLY A 26 2.72 3.78 -13.64
N MET A 27 2.93 4.39 -12.47
CA MET A 27 3.26 5.82 -12.35
C MET A 27 4.71 6.12 -12.76
N THR A 28 4.91 7.23 -13.45
CA THR A 28 6.23 7.86 -13.62
C THR A 28 6.78 8.35 -12.28
N ALA A 29 8.08 8.60 -12.19
CA ALA A 29 8.68 9.16 -10.97
C ALA A 29 8.07 10.52 -10.58
N ARG A 30 7.61 11.31 -11.56
CA ARG A 30 6.98 12.62 -11.31
C ARG A 30 5.57 12.51 -10.76
N GLU A 31 4.75 11.64 -11.34
CA GLU A 31 3.40 11.36 -10.83
C GLU A 31 3.47 10.79 -9.43
N PHE A 32 4.39 9.85 -9.20
CA PHE A 32 4.58 9.25 -7.89
C PHE A 32 5.09 10.26 -6.85
N ALA A 33 5.95 11.22 -7.25
CA ALA A 33 6.36 12.31 -6.37
C ALA A 33 5.17 13.19 -5.95
N ASN A 34 4.28 13.50 -6.89
CA ASN A 34 3.07 14.27 -6.63
C ASN A 34 2.12 13.51 -5.69
N GLU A 35 1.93 12.20 -5.91
CA GLU A 35 1.13 11.31 -5.05
C GLU A 35 1.67 11.28 -3.61
N LEU A 36 3.00 11.26 -3.46
CA LEU A 36 3.66 11.28 -2.16
C LEU A 36 3.77 12.68 -1.52
N GLY A 37 3.43 13.75 -2.23
CA GLY A 37 3.60 15.12 -1.75
C GLY A 37 5.08 15.51 -1.54
N VAL A 38 6.00 14.95 -2.33
CA VAL A 38 7.45 15.24 -2.25
C VAL A 38 7.99 15.75 -3.59
N SER A 39 9.22 16.27 -3.59
CA SER A 39 9.85 16.71 -4.84
C SER A 39 10.19 15.52 -5.75
N HIS A 40 10.13 15.72 -7.07
CA HIS A 40 10.60 14.73 -8.05
C HIS A 40 12.06 14.30 -7.78
N GLY A 41 12.92 15.25 -7.38
CA GLY A 41 14.31 14.97 -7.02
C GLY A 41 14.47 14.05 -5.81
N THR A 42 13.52 14.07 -4.88
CA THR A 42 13.50 13.13 -3.74
C THR A 42 13.30 11.70 -4.23
N ILE A 43 12.37 11.50 -5.17
CA ILE A 43 12.10 10.17 -5.75
C ILE A 43 13.30 9.68 -6.55
N THR A 44 13.85 10.50 -7.45
CA THR A 44 14.97 10.06 -8.29
C THR A 44 16.23 9.81 -7.47
N ASN A 45 16.52 10.63 -6.45
CA ASN A 45 17.67 10.38 -5.58
C ASN A 45 17.50 9.12 -4.74
N ALA A 46 16.27 8.82 -4.28
CA ALA A 46 15.96 7.59 -3.55
C ALA A 46 16.12 6.36 -4.45
N GLU A 47 15.58 6.38 -5.66
CA GLU A 47 15.66 5.24 -6.59
C GLU A 47 17.07 4.97 -7.10
N ASN A 48 17.92 5.99 -7.18
CA ASN A 48 19.30 5.88 -7.65
C ASN A 48 20.31 5.67 -6.51
N ASP A 49 19.86 5.49 -5.27
CA ASP A 49 20.71 5.38 -4.07
C ASP A 49 21.69 6.57 -3.90
N ASN A 50 21.34 7.75 -4.44
CA ASN A 50 22.18 8.95 -4.36
C ASN A 50 22.16 9.59 -2.95
N ARG A 51 21.13 9.28 -2.15
CA ARG A 51 20.91 9.81 -0.80
C ARG A 51 20.15 8.78 0.04
N ASP A 52 20.47 8.76 1.34
CA ASP A 52 19.68 7.99 2.30
C ASP A 52 18.23 8.46 2.32
N VAL A 53 17.33 7.50 2.19
CA VAL A 53 15.89 7.74 2.16
C VAL A 53 15.37 7.80 3.60
N ARG A 54 14.67 8.88 3.95
CA ARG A 54 14.08 9.00 5.29
C ARG A 54 13.07 7.87 5.52
N ALA A 55 13.07 7.31 6.74
CA ALA A 55 12.16 6.22 7.09
C ALA A 55 10.68 6.53 6.81
N ILE A 56 10.26 7.79 7.03
CA ILE A 56 8.90 8.23 6.73
C ILE A 56 8.57 8.13 5.23
N THR A 57 9.52 8.44 4.35
CA THR A 57 9.35 8.34 2.89
C THR A 57 9.19 6.90 2.44
N ILE A 58 9.96 5.97 3.03
CA ILE A 58 9.83 4.52 2.74
C ILE A 58 8.46 4.00 3.20
N LYS A 59 7.97 4.46 4.37
CA LYS A 59 6.61 4.12 4.85
C LYS A 59 5.53 4.59 3.89
N LEU A 60 5.61 5.83 3.39
CA LEU A 60 4.65 6.33 2.40
C LEU A 60 4.72 5.53 1.10
N TRP A 61 5.92 5.12 0.66
CA TRP A 61 6.09 4.21 -0.47
C TRP A 61 5.33 2.89 -0.27
N ALA A 62 5.44 2.28 0.91
CA ALA A 62 4.74 1.05 1.25
C ALA A 62 3.21 1.25 1.19
N LEU A 63 2.72 2.37 1.71
CA LEU A 63 1.29 2.70 1.72
C LEU A 63 0.73 2.87 0.30
N VAL A 64 1.42 3.62 -0.57
CA VAL A 64 0.93 3.89 -1.94
C VAL A 64 1.08 2.68 -2.85
N THR A 65 2.17 1.92 -2.73
CA THR A 65 2.45 0.79 -3.64
C THR A 65 1.84 -0.53 -3.17
N GLY A 66 1.44 -0.62 -1.90
CA GLY A 66 1.04 -1.87 -1.25
C GLY A 66 2.18 -2.88 -1.09
N VAL A 67 3.44 -2.48 -1.34
CA VAL A 67 4.60 -3.36 -1.16
C VAL A 67 5.01 -3.35 0.32
N PRO A 68 5.29 -4.52 0.93
CA PRO A 68 5.65 -4.57 2.35
C PRO A 68 6.85 -3.70 2.72
N LEU A 69 6.71 -2.91 3.79
CA LEU A 69 7.78 -2.04 4.29
C LEU A 69 9.09 -2.79 4.55
N GLN A 70 9.01 -3.97 5.17
CA GLN A 70 10.17 -4.82 5.45
C GLN A 70 10.92 -5.18 4.17
N TRP A 71 10.18 -5.52 3.10
CA TRP A 71 10.79 -5.86 1.81
C TRP A 71 11.47 -4.64 1.18
N LEU A 72 10.83 -3.46 1.21
CA LEU A 72 11.47 -2.23 0.72
C LEU A 72 12.77 -1.92 1.47
N GLN A 73 12.79 -2.11 2.78
CA GLN A 73 13.96 -1.85 3.61
C GLN A 73 15.08 -2.87 3.40
N THR A 74 14.74 -4.17 3.39
CA THR A 74 15.73 -5.24 3.55
C THR A 74 15.88 -6.16 2.34
N GLY A 75 14.91 -6.16 1.41
CA GLY A 75 14.79 -7.14 0.34
C GLY A 75 14.24 -8.49 0.77
N VAL A 76 13.97 -8.68 2.07
CA VAL A 76 13.37 -9.91 2.61
C VAL A 76 11.86 -9.75 2.66
N ALA A 77 11.14 -10.66 2.01
CA ALA A 77 9.67 -10.68 2.08
C ALA A 77 9.22 -11.08 3.49
N PRO A 78 8.13 -10.51 4.01
CA PRO A 78 7.51 -11.07 5.21
C PRO A 78 7.17 -12.54 4.96
N THR A 79 7.65 -13.44 5.81
CA THR A 79 7.27 -14.85 5.73
C THR A 79 5.90 -15.01 6.36
N ASP A 80 4.86 -15.08 5.52
CA ASP A 80 3.50 -15.47 5.95
C ASP A 80 3.37 -16.98 6.14
N VAL A 81 4.48 -17.74 6.21
CA VAL A 81 4.40 -19.18 6.47
C VAL A 81 3.99 -19.35 7.93
N PRO A 82 2.77 -19.81 8.24
CA PRO A 82 2.46 -20.18 9.61
C PRO A 82 3.40 -21.32 9.96
N ASP A 83 4.17 -21.14 11.03
CA ASP A 83 4.77 -22.30 11.66
C ASP A 83 3.63 -23.28 11.99
N PRO A 84 3.69 -24.53 11.51
CA PRO A 84 2.64 -25.51 11.76
C PRO A 84 2.41 -25.79 13.27
N ASN A 85 3.28 -25.31 14.16
CA ASN A 85 3.13 -25.38 15.62
C ASN A 85 2.78 -24.04 16.29
N SER A 86 2.53 -22.97 15.54
CA SER A 86 2.17 -21.67 16.12
C SER A 86 0.65 -21.58 16.39
N PRO A 87 0.20 -21.30 17.63
CA PRO A 87 -1.21 -21.32 18.01
C PRO A 87 -2.04 -20.13 17.46
N ALA A 88 -1.45 -19.27 16.62
CA ALA A 88 -2.00 -17.96 16.28
C ALA A 88 -3.00 -17.94 15.11
N LEU A 89 -3.38 -19.08 14.53
CA LEU A 89 -4.36 -19.14 13.45
C LEU A 89 -5.49 -20.13 13.76
N GLN A 90 -6.29 -19.81 14.78
CA GLN A 90 -7.68 -20.29 14.82
C GLN A 90 -8.58 -19.27 14.10
N PRO A 91 -9.38 -19.69 13.10
CA PRO A 91 -10.22 -18.77 12.34
C PRO A 91 -11.38 -18.26 13.20
N ALA A 92 -11.39 -16.97 13.52
CA ALA A 92 -12.51 -16.34 14.21
C ALA A 92 -13.63 -15.99 13.21
N GLY A 93 -14.63 -16.88 13.08
CA GLY A 93 -16.03 -16.56 12.75
C GLY A 93 -16.36 -15.93 11.37
N PRO A 94 -17.65 -15.88 10.97
CA PRO A 94 -18.01 -15.69 9.57
C PRO A 94 -18.11 -14.22 9.11
N ALA A 95 -17.78 -14.04 7.83
CA ALA A 95 -18.24 -13.06 6.84
C ALA A 95 -18.10 -11.55 7.13
N TYR A 96 -17.23 -10.93 6.34
CA TYR A 96 -17.27 -9.52 5.99
C TYR A 96 -18.64 -9.10 5.41
N GLN A 97 -19.34 -8.18 6.10
CA GLN A 97 -20.31 -7.26 5.49
C GLN A 97 -19.94 -5.82 5.86
N PRO A 98 -19.47 -4.97 4.93
CA PRO A 98 -19.36 -3.54 5.16
C PRO A 98 -20.76 -2.92 4.98
N ALA A 99 -21.20 -2.15 5.99
CA ALA A 99 -22.45 -1.42 5.95
C ALA A 99 -22.46 -0.42 4.78
N ILE A 100 -23.45 -0.56 3.91
CA ILE A 100 -23.78 0.38 2.84
C ILE A 100 -24.44 1.64 3.42
N ASP A 101 -23.77 2.77 3.24
CA ASP A 101 -24.25 4.15 3.08
C ASP A 101 -25.41 4.67 3.94
N ASP A 102 -25.07 5.47 4.96
CA ASP A 102 -26.00 6.34 5.71
C ASP A 102 -26.26 7.68 4.98
N LEU A 103 -26.73 7.62 3.72
CA LEU A 103 -26.99 8.79 2.87
C LEU A 103 -28.43 8.92 2.33
N THR A 104 -29.42 8.21 2.87
CA THR A 104 -30.82 8.33 2.36
C THR A 104 -31.92 8.61 3.41
N ALA A 105 -31.61 9.28 4.51
CA ALA A 105 -32.65 9.81 5.41
C ALA A 105 -33.01 11.29 5.14
N SER A 106 -33.29 11.63 3.87
CA SER A 106 -34.09 12.83 3.57
C SER A 106 -35.56 12.56 3.92
N LYS A 107 -35.95 12.82 5.18
CA LYS A 107 -37.35 13.00 5.56
C LYS A 107 -37.65 14.48 5.72
N ARG A 108 -38.13 15.11 4.66
CA ARG A 108 -39.13 16.19 4.74
C ARG A 108 -40.10 16.11 3.58
N THR A 109 -41.28 15.58 3.84
CA THR A 109 -42.49 15.95 3.10
C THR A 109 -43.70 15.97 4.03
N ARG A 110 -44.53 17.00 3.79
CA ARG A 110 -45.66 17.54 4.54
C ARG A 110 -46.98 17.11 3.87
N VAL A 111 -48.10 17.18 4.62
CA VAL A 111 -49.54 17.20 4.19
C VAL A 111 -50.12 15.82 3.81
N GLY A 112 -51.33 15.38 4.19
CA GLY A 112 -52.52 15.95 4.87
C GLY A 112 -53.53 14.82 5.23
N LYS A 113 -54.33 14.96 6.29
CA LYS A 113 -55.80 15.22 6.33
C LYS A 113 -56.74 14.10 5.81
N GLY A 114 -57.61 13.60 6.70
CA GLY A 114 -58.86 12.83 6.45
C GLY A 114 -59.15 11.89 7.63
N ALA A 115 -60.01 12.23 8.60
CA ALA A 115 -61.48 12.18 8.61
C ALA A 115 -62.06 10.74 8.47
N GLY A 116 -62.74 10.27 9.53
CA GLY A 116 -63.56 9.06 9.59
C GLY A 116 -63.82 8.67 11.07
N THR A 117 -64.81 9.25 11.75
CA THR A 117 -66.15 8.67 12.03
C THR A 117 -66.16 7.22 12.52
N ALA A 118 -66.55 7.02 13.80
CA ALA A 118 -67.64 6.14 14.25
C ALA A 118 -67.36 5.61 15.67
N GLY A 119 -68.35 5.75 16.57
CA GLY A 119 -68.37 5.19 17.92
C GLY A 119 -68.82 6.18 18.96
#